data_AF-A0A1I9GDC6-F1
#
_entry.id   AF-A0A1I9GDC6-F1
#
_cell.length_a   1.000
_cell.length_b   1.000
_cell.length_c   1.000
_cell.angle_alpha   90.00
_cell.angle_beta   90.00
_cell.angle_gamma   90.00
#
_symmetry.space_group_name_H-M   'P 1'
#
loop_
_entity.id
_entity.type
_entity.pdbx_description
1 polymer ?
#
loop_
_entity_poly.entity_id
_entity_poly.type
_entity_poly.pdbx_seq_one_letter_code
_entity_poly.pdbx_strand_id
1 'polypeptide(L)'
;MLIKLMYRYGLLSGRLRIHGCYNGRNECLTWDSKKFLQSIDPDQAIFTMSQNIAFSRVQRECKEIITNKELAETGVMIEIRNDSLTKIRGEIRGPPDSPYEGGTYALDITIPDEYPFQPPVCKFITKIWHPNISSQTGTICLDILKEQWAASLTLRTVLLSIQALLTLPEPNDPQDAVVARQYMDNAQLYKRTARFWAQHYAKAEGKRDDEFWNKIDKLKDMGVKQEDAISALSCNWWDLSRATDYVFG
;
A
#
# COMPACT_ATOMS: atom_id res chain seq x y z
N MET A 1 2.71 -31.03 0.67
CA MET A 1 3.28 -31.91 -0.38
C MET A 1 2.23 -32.82 -1.05
N LEU A 2 1.27 -33.40 -0.31
CA LEU A 2 0.18 -34.21 -0.89
C LEU A 2 -0.82 -33.43 -1.76
N ILE A 3 -1.17 -32.19 -1.39
CA ILE A 3 -2.14 -31.38 -2.15
C ILE A 3 -1.61 -30.99 -3.54
N LYS A 4 -0.29 -30.75 -3.67
CA LYS A 4 0.38 -30.47 -4.96
C LYS A 4 0.44 -31.68 -5.89
N LEU A 5 0.32 -32.92 -5.37
CA LEU A 5 0.29 -34.12 -6.21
C LEU A 5 -1.10 -34.35 -6.84
N MET A 6 -2.18 -33.99 -6.15
CA MET A 6 -3.53 -34.27 -6.66
C MET A 6 -3.95 -33.36 -7.82
N TYR A 7 -3.48 -32.12 -7.86
CA TYR A 7 -3.78 -31.19 -8.96
C TYR A 7 -3.00 -31.47 -10.26
N ARG A 8 -1.86 -32.19 -10.18
CA ARG A 8 -0.99 -32.45 -11.34
C ARG A 8 -1.43 -33.65 -12.19
N TYR A 9 -2.35 -34.46 -11.69
CA TYR A 9 -2.87 -35.66 -12.35
C TYR A 9 -4.39 -35.57 -12.51
N GLY A 10 -4.88 -34.66 -13.37
CA GLY A 10 -6.31 -34.55 -13.68
C GLY A 10 -6.93 -35.93 -13.89
N LEU A 11 -7.83 -36.32 -12.97
CA LEU A 11 -8.41 -37.67 -12.93
C LEU A 11 -9.92 -37.57 -12.74
N LEU A 12 -10.59 -37.33 -13.86
CA LEU A 12 -11.91 -37.89 -14.11
C LEU A 12 -11.72 -39.41 -14.31
N SER A 13 -12.33 -40.18 -13.40
CA SER A 13 -12.44 -41.65 -13.38
C SER A 13 -11.25 -42.44 -12.81
N GLY A 14 -11.60 -43.38 -11.92
CA GLY A 14 -10.80 -44.59 -11.64
C GLY A 14 -9.89 -44.53 -10.41
N ARG A 15 -10.25 -45.30 -9.37
CA ARG A 15 -9.49 -45.62 -8.14
C ARG A 15 -7.95 -45.51 -8.30
N LEU A 16 -7.35 -44.52 -7.65
CA LEU A 16 -5.90 -44.50 -7.42
C LEU A 16 -5.58 -45.36 -6.19
N ARG A 17 -4.87 -46.48 -6.35
CA ARG A 17 -4.31 -47.25 -5.23
C ARG A 17 -2.92 -46.70 -4.93
N ILE A 18 -2.78 -45.92 -3.86
CA ILE A 18 -1.48 -45.44 -3.39
C ILE A 18 -0.97 -46.46 -2.38
N HIS A 19 0.17 -47.11 -2.66
CA HIS A 19 0.82 -47.99 -1.69
C HIS A 19 1.64 -47.11 -0.73
N GLY A 20 1.13 -46.91 0.48
CA GLY A 20 1.84 -46.22 1.56
C GLY A 20 2.11 -47.19 2.70
N CYS A 21 3.37 -47.30 3.11
CA CYS A 21 3.78 -48.12 4.25
C CYS A 21 3.67 -47.27 5.52
N TYR A 22 2.74 -47.60 6.43
CA TYR A 22 2.66 -46.97 7.75
C TYR A 22 2.88 -48.06 8.82
N ASN A 23 3.87 -47.86 9.70
CA ASN A 23 4.24 -48.77 10.79
C ASN A 23 4.60 -50.22 10.41
N GLY A 24 5.30 -50.43 9.28
CA GLY A 24 5.90 -51.74 8.96
C GLY A 24 4.90 -52.88 8.71
N ARG A 25 3.61 -52.56 8.56
CA ARG A 25 2.57 -53.50 8.14
C ARG A 25 2.15 -53.15 6.71
N ASN A 26 2.23 -54.14 5.80
CA ASN A 26 1.68 -54.02 4.45
C ASN A 26 0.15 -54.08 4.52
N GLU A 27 -0.48 -52.99 4.97
CA GLU A 27 -1.93 -52.82 4.91
C GLU A 27 -2.29 -51.97 3.68
N CYS A 28 -3.00 -52.57 2.73
CA CYS A 28 -3.56 -51.89 1.57
C CYS A 28 -4.78 -51.06 2.03
N LEU A 29 -4.57 -49.82 2.46
CA LEU A 29 -5.67 -48.89 2.72
C LEU A 29 -6.33 -48.53 1.38
N THR A 30 -7.48 -49.12 1.08
CA THR A 30 -8.32 -48.68 -0.04
C THR A 30 -8.93 -47.33 0.33
N TRP A 31 -8.34 -46.25 -0.17
CA TRP A 31 -8.89 -44.91 -0.02
C TRP A 31 -10.13 -44.76 -0.93
N ASP A 32 -11.30 -44.63 -0.31
CA ASP A 32 -12.53 -44.28 -1.02
C ASP A 32 -12.53 -42.78 -1.29
N SER A 33 -12.27 -42.40 -2.54
CA SER A 33 -12.21 -41.00 -2.96
C SER A 33 -13.53 -40.26 -2.71
N LYS A 34 -14.69 -40.93 -2.72
CA LYS A 34 -15.97 -40.29 -2.40
C LYS A 34 -16.09 -39.94 -0.92
N LYS A 35 -15.67 -40.83 -0.03
CA LYS A 35 -15.66 -40.57 1.42
C LYS A 35 -14.64 -39.49 1.81
N PHE A 36 -13.48 -39.47 1.17
CA PHE A 36 -12.48 -38.42 1.38
C PHE A 36 -12.98 -37.05 0.91
N LEU A 37 -13.54 -36.97 -0.31
CA LEU A 37 -14.12 -35.72 -0.82
C LEU A 37 -15.29 -35.22 0.04
N GLN A 38 -16.10 -36.12 0.61
CA GLN A 38 -17.19 -35.78 1.54
C GLN A 38 -16.70 -35.34 2.93
N SER A 39 -15.47 -35.70 3.32
CA SER A 39 -14.86 -35.26 4.58
C SER A 39 -14.10 -33.93 4.48
N ILE A 40 -13.90 -33.42 3.27
CA ILE A 40 -13.30 -32.11 3.06
C ILE A 40 -14.40 -31.07 3.30
N ASP A 41 -14.15 -30.18 4.26
CA ASP A 41 -14.97 -29.00 4.46
C ASP A 41 -14.91 -28.11 3.19
N PRO A 42 -16.04 -27.88 2.50
CA PRO A 42 -16.09 -27.07 1.29
C PRO A 42 -15.53 -25.67 1.49
N ASP A 43 -15.79 -25.05 2.65
CA ASP A 43 -15.35 -23.68 2.95
C ASP A 43 -13.82 -23.65 3.12
N GLN A 44 -13.25 -24.69 3.77
CA GLN A 44 -11.81 -24.83 3.92
C GLN A 44 -11.10 -25.11 2.58
N ALA A 45 -11.74 -25.86 1.68
CA ALA A 45 -11.22 -26.10 0.33
C ALA A 45 -11.24 -24.82 -0.53
N ILE A 46 -12.34 -24.07 -0.49
CA ILE A 46 -12.48 -22.78 -1.19
C ILE A 46 -11.44 -21.78 -0.69
N PHE A 47 -11.29 -21.66 0.64
CA PHE A 47 -10.27 -20.81 1.26
C PHE A 47 -8.85 -21.22 0.85
N THR A 48 -8.54 -22.52 0.84
CA THR A 48 -7.22 -23.00 0.42
C THR A 48 -6.96 -22.74 -1.07
N MET A 49 -7.99 -22.82 -1.91
CA MET A 49 -7.89 -22.53 -3.35
C MET A 49 -7.72 -21.03 -3.61
N SER A 50 -8.46 -20.14 -2.92
CA SER A 50 -8.30 -18.69 -3.04
C SER A 50 -6.89 -18.25 -2.62
N GLN A 51 -6.38 -18.77 -1.50
CA GLN A 51 -5.01 -18.53 -1.04
C GLN A 51 -3.95 -18.90 -2.09
N ASN A 52 -4.12 -20.03 -2.78
CA ASN A 52 -3.19 -20.45 -3.84
C ASN A 52 -3.26 -19.54 -5.08
N ILE A 53 -4.44 -19.02 -5.42
CA ILE A 53 -4.64 -18.07 -6.53
C ILE A 53 -4.01 -16.72 -6.18
N ALA A 54 -4.32 -16.18 -4.98
CA ALA A 54 -3.78 -14.93 -4.47
C ALA A 54 -2.25 -14.96 -4.46
N PHE A 55 -1.67 -15.97 -3.83
CA PHE A 55 -0.21 -16.15 -3.75
C PHE A 55 0.44 -16.21 -5.14
N SER A 56 -0.08 -17.07 -6.03
CA SER A 56 0.49 -17.24 -7.38
C SER A 56 0.41 -15.94 -8.19
N ARG A 57 -0.69 -15.20 -8.03
CA ARG A 57 -0.90 -13.92 -8.71
C ARG A 57 0.04 -12.84 -8.18
N VAL A 58 0.08 -12.64 -6.86
CA VAL A 58 0.95 -11.63 -6.23
C VAL A 58 2.42 -11.93 -6.54
N GLN A 59 2.84 -13.19 -6.47
CA GLN A 59 4.20 -13.59 -6.81
C GLN A 59 4.56 -13.19 -8.26
N ARG A 60 3.64 -13.41 -9.20
CA ARG A 60 3.83 -13.01 -10.61
C ARG A 60 3.92 -11.49 -10.75
N GLU A 61 3.03 -10.74 -10.11
CA GLU A 61 2.99 -9.28 -10.19
C GLU A 61 4.21 -8.62 -9.53
N CYS A 62 4.66 -9.10 -8.37
CA CYS A 62 5.89 -8.64 -7.75
C CYS A 62 7.10 -8.93 -8.65
N LYS A 63 7.17 -10.13 -9.24
CA LYS A 63 8.27 -10.49 -10.17
C LYS A 63 8.27 -9.59 -11.40
N GLU A 64 7.11 -9.29 -11.96
CA GLU A 64 6.97 -8.33 -13.08
C GLU A 64 7.58 -6.98 -12.71
N ILE A 65 7.21 -6.42 -11.55
CA ILE A 65 7.70 -5.11 -11.11
C ILE A 65 9.21 -5.12 -10.85
N ILE A 66 9.72 -6.14 -10.18
CA ILE A 66 11.15 -6.24 -9.83
C ILE A 66 12.04 -6.42 -11.08
N THR A 67 11.55 -7.13 -12.10
CA THR A 67 12.35 -7.44 -13.30
C THR A 67 12.19 -6.43 -14.43
N ASN A 68 11.17 -5.58 -14.37
CA ASN A 68 10.90 -4.58 -15.41
C ASN A 68 11.77 -3.33 -15.20
N LYS A 69 12.79 -3.18 -16.04
CA LYS A 69 13.71 -2.03 -16.00
C LYS A 69 13.03 -0.70 -16.35
N GLU A 70 12.12 -0.70 -17.33
CA GLU A 70 11.38 0.50 -17.74
C GLU A 70 10.51 1.03 -16.60
N LEU A 71 9.91 0.12 -15.81
CA LEU A 71 9.14 0.51 -14.64
C LEU A 71 10.03 1.08 -13.51
N ALA A 72 11.25 0.55 -13.35
CA ALA A 72 12.19 1.11 -12.39
C ALA A 72 12.58 2.56 -12.76
N GLU A 73 12.62 2.91 -14.05
CA GLU A 73 12.86 4.27 -14.54
C GLU A 73 11.71 5.23 -14.18
N THR A 74 10.47 4.75 -14.11
CA THR A 74 9.35 5.56 -13.59
C THR A 74 9.42 5.78 -12.08
N GLY A 75 10.37 5.13 -11.39
CA GLY A 75 10.58 5.28 -9.96
C GLY A 75 9.61 4.48 -9.10
N VAL A 76 8.96 3.46 -9.67
CA VAL A 76 8.09 2.53 -8.95
C VAL A 76 8.88 1.27 -8.60
N MET A 77 8.88 0.89 -7.31
CA MET A 77 9.58 -0.28 -6.81
C MET A 77 8.74 -1.03 -5.78
N ILE A 78 9.06 -2.32 -5.60
CA ILE A 78 8.46 -3.18 -4.57
C ILE A 78 9.55 -3.98 -3.86
N GLU A 79 9.38 -4.14 -2.55
CA GLU A 79 10.11 -5.05 -1.68
C GLU A 79 9.14 -5.98 -0.96
N ILE A 80 9.40 -7.29 -1.02
CA ILE A 80 8.60 -8.30 -0.31
C ILE A 80 9.03 -8.33 1.15
N ARG A 81 8.09 -8.16 2.09
CA ARG A 81 8.38 -8.11 3.54
C ARG A 81 8.23 -9.45 4.25
N ASN A 82 7.50 -10.41 3.67
CA ASN A 82 7.29 -11.72 4.25
C ASN A 82 7.17 -12.83 3.19
N ASP A 83 7.42 -14.07 3.60
CA ASP A 83 7.33 -15.24 2.73
C ASP A 83 5.89 -15.54 2.29
N SER A 84 4.89 -15.07 3.04
CA SER A 84 3.48 -15.25 2.71
C SER A 84 2.98 -14.29 1.62
N LEU A 85 3.79 -13.31 1.19
CA LEU A 85 3.43 -12.29 0.19
C LEU A 85 2.16 -11.48 0.54
N THR A 86 1.76 -11.48 1.81
CA THR A 86 0.58 -10.75 2.30
C THR A 86 0.93 -9.31 2.70
N LYS A 87 2.21 -9.05 2.96
CA LYS A 87 2.74 -7.72 3.29
C LYS A 87 3.85 -7.36 2.34
N ILE A 88 3.68 -6.24 1.66
CA ILE A 88 4.57 -5.77 0.62
C ILE A 88 4.86 -4.30 0.91
N ARG A 89 6.13 -3.90 0.79
CA ARG A 89 6.49 -2.48 0.79
C ARG A 89 6.58 -2.00 -0.65
N GLY A 90 5.73 -1.05 -1.01
CA GLY A 90 5.86 -0.28 -2.24
C GLY A 90 6.75 0.94 -2.02
N GLU A 91 7.35 1.43 -3.09
CA GLU A 91 8.04 2.71 -3.11
C GLU A 91 7.76 3.42 -4.44
N ILE A 92 7.40 4.71 -4.37
CA ILE A 92 7.19 5.55 -5.54
C ILE A 92 8.07 6.81 -5.42
N ARG A 93 8.68 7.21 -6.54
CA ARG A 93 9.31 8.52 -6.65
C ARG A 93 8.27 9.60 -6.89
N GLY A 94 8.46 10.75 -6.26
CA GLY A 94 7.66 11.94 -6.50
C GLY A 94 7.77 12.37 -7.97
N PRO A 95 6.64 12.59 -8.67
CA PRO A 95 6.66 12.99 -10.07
C PRO A 95 7.42 14.30 -10.30
N PRO A 96 8.06 14.47 -11.48
CA PRO A 96 8.64 15.76 -11.88
C PRO A 96 7.55 16.84 -11.97
N ASP A 97 7.95 18.11 -11.85
CA ASP A 97 7.07 19.28 -11.94
C ASP A 97 5.95 19.29 -10.87
N SER A 98 6.14 18.54 -9.80
CA SER A 98 5.23 18.46 -8.65
C SER A 98 5.96 18.91 -7.38
N PRO A 99 5.26 19.33 -6.31
CA PRO A 99 5.92 19.64 -5.04
C PRO A 99 6.65 18.42 -4.43
N TYR A 100 6.33 17.22 -4.90
CA TYR A 100 6.87 15.94 -4.44
C TYR A 100 8.17 15.54 -5.14
N GLU A 101 8.55 16.24 -6.22
CA GLU A 101 9.70 15.89 -7.06
C GLU A 101 10.99 15.67 -6.27
N GLY A 102 11.72 14.59 -6.58
CA GLY A 102 12.95 14.20 -5.90
C GLY A 102 12.72 13.53 -4.54
N GLY A 103 11.48 13.47 -4.04
CA GLY A 103 11.11 12.70 -2.87
C GLY A 103 10.88 11.22 -3.18
N THR A 104 11.08 10.39 -2.16
CA THR A 104 10.79 8.95 -2.21
C THR A 104 9.75 8.58 -1.15
N TYR A 105 8.66 7.94 -1.59
CA TYR A 105 7.51 7.66 -0.74
C TYR A 105 7.30 6.16 -0.59
N ALA A 106 7.43 5.68 0.64
CA ALA A 106 7.19 4.29 1.00
C ALA A 106 5.70 4.05 1.25
N LEU A 107 5.20 2.90 0.79
CA LEU A 107 3.83 2.44 1.00
C LEU A 107 3.81 1.08 1.70
N ASP A 108 2.88 0.90 2.62
CA ASP A 108 2.48 -0.42 3.14
C ASP A 108 1.35 -0.95 2.26
N ILE A 109 1.54 -2.12 1.69
CA ILE A 109 0.58 -2.79 0.82
C ILE A 109 0.22 -4.12 1.47
N THR A 110 -1.06 -4.25 1.83
CA THR A 110 -1.61 -5.47 2.41
C THR A 110 -2.48 -6.17 1.38
N ILE A 111 -2.17 -7.43 1.12
CA ILE A 111 -2.97 -8.27 0.22
C ILE A 111 -4.05 -8.98 1.05
N PRO A 112 -5.35 -8.80 0.72
CA PRO A 112 -6.42 -9.56 1.37
C PRO A 112 -6.46 -11.01 0.87
N ASP A 113 -7.09 -11.89 1.64
CA ASP A 113 -7.23 -13.31 1.32
C ASP A 113 -8.07 -13.54 0.03
N GLU A 114 -8.96 -12.60 -0.27
CA GLU A 114 -9.82 -12.58 -1.45
C GLU A 114 -9.15 -11.97 -2.68
N TYR A 115 -7.88 -11.55 -2.60
CA TYR A 115 -7.16 -11.03 -3.76
C TYR A 115 -7.12 -12.09 -4.87
N PRO A 116 -7.50 -11.76 -6.12
CA PRO A 116 -7.68 -10.43 -6.70
C PRO A 116 -9.12 -9.92 -6.81
N PHE A 117 -10.08 -10.59 -6.18
CA PHE A 117 -11.47 -10.19 -6.23
C PHE A 117 -11.75 -9.00 -5.29
N GLN A 118 -10.89 -8.77 -4.31
CA GLN A 118 -10.82 -7.56 -3.50
C GLN A 118 -9.51 -6.80 -3.76
N PRO A 119 -9.50 -5.45 -3.68
CA PRO A 119 -8.31 -4.63 -3.89
C PRO A 119 -7.28 -4.83 -2.77
N PRO A 120 -5.99 -4.55 -3.03
CA PRO A 120 -5.01 -4.44 -1.97
C PRO A 120 -5.31 -3.20 -1.10
N VAL A 121 -4.99 -3.26 0.18
CA VAL A 121 -5.05 -2.08 1.06
C VAL A 121 -3.69 -1.38 1.01
N CYS A 122 -3.66 -0.15 0.49
CA CYS A 122 -2.45 0.65 0.39
C CYS A 122 -2.50 1.86 1.35
N LYS A 123 -1.39 2.10 2.06
CA LYS A 123 -1.21 3.29 2.91
C LYS A 123 0.19 3.86 2.73
N PHE A 124 0.31 5.17 2.75
CA PHE A 124 1.61 5.82 2.84
C PHE A 124 2.23 5.58 4.22
N ILE A 125 3.45 5.05 4.23
CA ILE A 125 4.32 5.03 5.42
C ILE A 125 5.02 6.38 5.53
N THR A 126 5.52 6.89 4.41
CA THR A 126 6.12 8.23 4.35
C THR A 126 5.02 9.27 4.45
N LYS A 127 5.04 10.11 5.50
CA LYS A 127 4.11 11.22 5.67
C LYS A 127 4.12 12.14 4.44
N ILE A 128 2.95 12.58 4.00
CA ILE A 128 2.75 13.39 2.81
C ILE A 128 1.62 14.40 3.01
N TRP A 129 1.76 15.59 2.43
CA TRP A 129 0.74 16.63 2.41
C TRP A 129 0.05 16.62 1.05
N HIS A 130 -1.11 15.94 0.95
CA HIS A 130 -1.86 15.79 -0.31
C HIS A 130 -3.38 15.71 -0.03
N PRO A 131 -4.26 16.33 -0.84
CA PRO A 131 -5.72 16.34 -0.59
C PRO A 131 -6.36 14.94 -0.46
N ASN A 132 -5.93 13.99 -1.28
CA ASN A 132 -6.45 12.62 -1.31
C ASN A 132 -5.66 11.63 -0.44
N ILE A 133 -4.73 12.09 0.40
CA ILE A 133 -3.97 11.23 1.32
C ILE A 133 -4.01 11.85 2.72
N SER A 134 -4.41 11.07 3.72
CA SER A 134 -4.45 11.54 5.11
C SER A 134 -3.04 11.93 5.59
N SER A 135 -2.88 13.19 6.00
CA SER A 135 -1.61 13.71 6.54
C SER A 135 -1.20 13.03 7.85
N GLN A 136 -2.16 12.44 8.57
CA GLN A 136 -1.95 11.76 9.85
C GLN A 136 -1.71 10.25 9.70
N THR A 137 -2.48 9.58 8.83
CA THR A 137 -2.51 8.11 8.77
C THR A 137 -1.96 7.51 7.48
N GLY A 138 -1.72 8.33 6.45
CA GLY A 138 -1.32 7.86 5.12
C GLY A 138 -2.39 7.09 4.35
N THR A 139 -3.62 7.01 4.86
CA THR A 139 -4.76 6.43 4.15
C THR A 139 -5.00 7.17 2.83
N ILE A 140 -5.30 6.43 1.77
CA ILE A 140 -5.46 6.95 0.40
C ILE A 140 -6.94 6.91 0.01
N CYS A 141 -7.47 8.00 -0.54
CA CYS A 141 -8.72 7.99 -1.29
C CYS A 141 -8.39 7.87 -2.79
N LEU A 142 -8.63 6.69 -3.36
CA LEU A 142 -8.48 6.40 -4.78
C LEU A 142 -9.52 5.33 -5.16
N ASP A 143 -10.28 5.59 -6.20
CA ASP A 143 -11.43 4.79 -6.65
C ASP A 143 -11.06 3.34 -6.99
N ILE A 144 -9.91 3.11 -7.64
CA ILE A 144 -9.41 1.77 -7.96
C ILE A 144 -9.02 0.95 -6.73
N LEU A 145 -8.86 1.57 -5.55
CA LEU A 145 -8.65 0.88 -4.27
C LEU A 145 -9.97 0.60 -3.54
N LYS A 146 -11.10 0.92 -4.18
CA LYS A 146 -12.45 0.82 -3.62
C LYS A 146 -13.41 0.28 -4.69
N GLU A 147 -14.38 1.09 -5.14
CA GLU A 147 -15.48 0.69 -6.01
C GLU A 147 -15.09 0.44 -7.48
N GLN A 148 -13.99 1.03 -7.96
CA GLN A 148 -13.50 0.82 -9.34
C GLN A 148 -12.43 -0.28 -9.42
N TRP A 149 -12.26 -1.07 -8.37
CA TRP A 149 -11.37 -2.23 -8.41
C TRP A 149 -11.89 -3.27 -9.41
N ALA A 150 -11.03 -3.67 -10.34
CA ALA A 150 -11.26 -4.80 -11.22
C ALA A 150 -10.19 -5.86 -11.00
N ALA A 151 -10.58 -7.13 -11.02
CA ALA A 151 -9.64 -8.25 -10.93
C ALA A 151 -8.66 -8.32 -12.12
N SER A 152 -8.72 -7.43 -13.11
CA SER A 152 -7.68 -7.26 -14.15
C SER A 152 -6.56 -6.30 -13.74
N LEU A 153 -6.78 -5.45 -12.72
CA LEU A 153 -5.77 -4.51 -12.21
C LEU A 153 -4.67 -5.24 -11.45
N THR A 154 -3.45 -4.71 -11.53
CA THR A 154 -2.26 -5.28 -10.90
C THR A 154 -1.63 -4.29 -9.91
N LEU A 155 -0.74 -4.78 -9.06
CA LEU A 155 0.09 -3.94 -8.18
C LEU A 155 0.85 -2.86 -8.97
N ARG A 156 1.27 -3.16 -10.21
CA ARG A 156 1.93 -2.19 -11.10
C ARG A 156 0.99 -1.04 -11.41
N THR A 157 -0.23 -1.34 -11.86
CA THR A 157 -1.23 -0.32 -12.19
C THR A 157 -1.60 0.49 -10.96
N VAL A 158 -1.79 -0.15 -9.80
CA VAL A 158 -2.05 0.53 -8.53
C VAL A 158 -0.96 1.55 -8.20
N LEU A 159 0.32 1.14 -8.24
CA LEU A 159 1.43 2.04 -7.90
C LEU A 159 1.56 3.21 -8.89
N LEU A 160 1.37 2.95 -10.19
CA LEU A 160 1.37 4.00 -11.21
C LEU A 160 0.20 4.97 -11.04
N SER A 161 -0.99 4.49 -10.69
CA SER A 161 -2.15 5.33 -10.41
C SER A 161 -1.96 6.19 -9.16
N ILE A 162 -1.36 5.64 -8.10
CA ILE A 162 -1.00 6.43 -6.91
C ILE A 162 0.05 7.49 -7.26
N GLN A 163 1.04 7.17 -8.09
CA GLN A 163 2.02 8.15 -8.57
C GLN A 163 1.35 9.26 -9.41
N ALA A 164 0.42 8.91 -10.29
CA ALA A 164 -0.34 9.88 -11.08
C ALA A 164 -1.23 10.78 -10.21
N LEU A 165 -1.82 10.24 -9.14
CA LEU A 165 -2.60 11.00 -8.17
C LEU A 165 -1.80 12.16 -7.56
N LEU A 166 -0.49 11.99 -7.34
CA LEU A 166 0.38 13.05 -6.82
C LEU A 166 0.53 14.25 -7.78
N THR A 167 0.29 14.07 -9.07
CA THR A 167 0.33 15.16 -10.06
C THR A 167 -1.05 15.80 -10.24
N LEU A 168 -2.12 15.02 -10.09
CA LEU A 168 -3.49 15.44 -10.33
C LEU A 168 -4.38 15.15 -9.11
N PRO A 169 -4.31 15.98 -8.05
CA PRO A 169 -5.18 15.84 -6.89
C PRO A 169 -6.65 16.08 -7.26
N GLU A 170 -7.55 15.37 -6.58
CA GLU A 170 -9.01 15.57 -6.67
C GLU A 170 -9.54 16.19 -5.37
N PRO A 171 -9.53 17.54 -5.23
CA PRO A 171 -9.87 18.19 -3.96
C PRO A 171 -11.36 18.17 -3.63
N ASN A 172 -12.25 17.79 -4.58
CA ASN A 172 -13.69 17.73 -4.33
C ASN A 172 -14.13 16.43 -3.63
N ASP A 173 -13.30 15.38 -3.69
CA ASP A 173 -13.45 14.15 -2.90
C ASP A 173 -12.19 13.88 -2.05
N PRO A 174 -11.93 14.74 -1.03
CA PRO A 174 -10.67 14.70 -0.32
C PRO A 174 -10.64 13.62 0.76
N GLN A 175 -9.47 13.06 0.98
CA GLN A 175 -9.18 12.25 2.16
C GLN A 175 -8.83 13.11 3.38
N ASP A 176 -8.26 14.30 3.13
CA ASP A 176 -7.84 15.26 4.14
C ASP A 176 -8.42 16.65 3.82
N ALA A 177 -9.47 17.02 4.53
CA ALA A 177 -10.21 18.26 4.29
C ALA A 177 -9.36 19.52 4.56
N VAL A 178 -8.42 19.47 5.50
CA VAL A 178 -7.55 20.62 5.83
C VAL A 178 -6.58 20.87 4.68
N VAL A 179 -5.96 19.79 4.17
CA VAL A 179 -5.05 19.87 3.03
C VAL A 179 -5.79 20.31 1.77
N ALA A 180 -6.97 19.75 1.51
CA ALA A 180 -7.81 20.10 0.37
C ALA A 180 -8.22 21.59 0.39
N ARG A 181 -8.61 22.10 1.57
CA ARG A 181 -8.92 23.52 1.72
C ARG A 181 -7.71 24.42 1.44
N GLN A 182 -6.53 24.04 1.94
CA GLN A 182 -5.30 24.77 1.65
C GLN A 182 -4.96 24.75 0.15
N TYR A 183 -5.15 23.60 -0.51
CA TYR A 183 -4.98 23.45 -1.96
C TYR A 183 -5.89 24.40 -2.74
N MET A 184 -7.18 24.46 -2.36
CA MET A 184 -8.19 25.27 -3.05
C MET A 184 -8.06 26.77 -2.78
N ASP A 185 -7.94 27.20 -1.51
CA ASP A 185 -7.98 28.62 -1.20
C ASP A 185 -6.59 29.30 -1.29
N ASN A 186 -5.49 28.52 -1.23
CA ASN A 186 -4.13 29.07 -1.35
C ASN A 186 -3.13 28.05 -1.94
N ALA A 187 -3.20 27.86 -3.25
CA ALA A 187 -2.33 26.96 -4.00
C ALA A 187 -0.82 27.21 -3.79
N GLN A 188 -0.39 28.46 -3.56
CA GLN A 188 1.03 28.76 -3.32
C GLN A 188 1.51 28.27 -1.95
N LEU A 189 0.71 28.52 -0.91
CA LEU A 189 1.01 28.00 0.42
C LEU A 189 0.95 26.47 0.46
N TYR A 190 -0.01 25.87 -0.24
CA TYR A 190 -0.06 24.42 -0.43
C TYR A 190 1.23 23.90 -1.06
N LYS A 191 1.68 24.47 -2.19
CA LYS A 191 2.91 24.03 -2.88
C LYS A 191 4.12 24.13 -1.96
N ARG A 192 4.26 25.23 -1.21
CA ARG A 192 5.34 25.39 -0.20
C ARG A 192 5.24 24.33 0.90
N THR A 193 4.04 24.09 1.44
CA THR A 193 3.82 23.11 2.52
C THR A 193 4.09 21.69 2.04
N ALA A 194 3.55 21.29 0.89
CA ALA A 194 3.80 19.99 0.29
C ALA A 194 5.28 19.79 -0.05
N ARG A 195 5.97 20.82 -0.56
CA ARG A 195 7.42 20.78 -0.80
C ARG A 195 8.20 20.61 0.50
N PHE A 196 7.85 21.35 1.55
CA PHE A 196 8.47 21.21 2.87
C PHE A 196 8.31 19.78 3.42
N TRP A 197 7.11 19.21 3.33
CA TRP A 197 6.85 17.83 3.75
C TRP A 197 7.65 16.82 2.91
N ALA A 198 7.74 17.03 1.60
CA ALA A 198 8.56 16.20 0.71
C ALA A 198 10.04 16.22 1.11
N GLN A 199 10.60 17.39 1.41
CA GLN A 199 11.99 17.52 1.86
C GLN A 199 12.21 16.85 3.22
N HIS A 200 11.30 17.07 4.17
CA HIS A 200 11.44 16.59 5.53
C HIS A 200 11.26 15.06 5.64
N TYR A 201 10.14 14.55 5.11
CA TYR A 201 9.73 13.15 5.28
C TYR A 201 10.19 12.25 4.13
N ALA A 202 10.19 12.76 2.89
CA ALA A 202 10.50 11.98 1.69
C ALA A 202 11.92 12.25 1.15
N LYS A 203 12.72 13.06 1.85
CA LYS A 203 14.11 13.40 1.49
C LYS A 203 14.26 14.04 0.11
N ALA A 204 13.23 14.76 -0.34
CA ALA A 204 13.33 15.56 -1.55
C ALA A 204 14.44 16.61 -1.43
N GLU A 205 15.15 16.85 -2.53
CA GLU A 205 16.21 17.85 -2.57
C GLU A 205 15.67 19.29 -2.67
N GLY A 206 16.55 20.27 -2.68
CA GLY A 206 16.21 21.67 -2.96
C GLY A 206 16.34 22.60 -1.76
N LYS A 207 16.02 23.88 -1.98
CA LYS A 207 16.22 24.94 -0.98
C LYS A 207 15.30 24.73 0.22
N ARG A 208 15.87 24.83 1.42
CA ARG A 208 15.15 24.84 2.69
C ARG A 208 14.27 26.09 2.80
N ASP A 209 13.04 25.94 3.28
CA ASP A 209 12.17 27.07 3.63
C ASP A 209 12.48 27.54 5.07
N ASP A 210 13.39 28.50 5.20
CA ASP A 210 13.84 29.00 6.51
C ASP A 210 12.72 29.68 7.31
N GLU A 211 11.72 30.25 6.64
CA GLU A 211 10.56 30.86 7.31
C GLU A 211 9.76 29.80 8.08
N PHE A 212 9.51 28.66 7.45
CA PHE A 212 8.80 27.53 8.07
C PHE A 212 9.58 26.95 9.23
N TRP A 213 10.89 26.74 9.05
CA TRP A 213 11.73 26.24 10.13
C TRP A 213 11.81 27.18 11.32
N ASN A 214 11.92 28.50 11.09
CA ASN A 214 11.91 29.47 12.19
C ASN A 214 10.61 29.41 13.00
N LYS A 215 9.46 29.13 12.37
CA LYS A 215 8.18 28.94 13.09
C LYS A 215 8.14 27.62 13.86
N ILE A 216 8.68 26.55 13.28
CA ILE A 216 8.80 25.25 13.95
C ILE A 216 9.70 25.35 15.18
N ASP A 217 10.85 26.02 15.07
CA ASP A 217 11.79 26.18 16.17
C ASP A 217 11.16 26.98 17.32
N LYS A 218 10.34 28.01 17.04
CA LYS A 218 9.57 28.70 18.09
C LYS A 218 8.63 27.79 18.88
N LEU A 219 7.90 26.88 18.21
CA LEU A 219 7.05 25.92 18.92
C LEU A 219 7.90 24.88 19.69
N LYS A 220 9.06 24.47 19.14
CA LYS A 220 9.99 23.58 19.84
C LYS A 220 10.58 24.22 21.09
N ASP A 221 10.88 25.51 21.07
CA ASP A 221 11.34 26.27 22.23
C ASP A 221 10.28 26.31 23.34
N MET A 222 9.01 26.16 22.98
CA MET A 222 7.88 26.01 23.92
C MET A 222 7.65 24.56 24.37
N GLY A 223 8.52 23.62 23.99
CA GLY A 223 8.44 22.21 24.38
C GLY A 223 7.60 21.32 23.46
N VAL A 224 7.12 21.83 22.33
CA VAL A 224 6.37 21.03 21.34
C VAL A 224 7.33 20.15 20.56
N LYS A 225 7.00 18.87 20.39
CA LYS A 225 7.83 17.97 19.55
C LYS A 225 7.81 18.47 18.11
N GLN A 226 8.91 18.27 17.39
CA GLN A 226 9.04 18.76 16.01
C GLN A 226 7.92 18.27 15.07
N GLU A 227 7.52 17.01 15.16
CA GLU A 227 6.44 16.47 14.33
C GLU A 227 5.09 17.14 14.62
N ASP A 228 4.79 17.35 15.91
CA ASP A 228 3.57 18.00 16.36
C ASP A 228 3.56 19.49 15.94
N ALA A 229 4.71 20.17 16.03
CA ALA A 229 4.89 21.53 15.56
C ALA A 229 4.69 21.66 14.05
N ILE A 230 5.27 20.76 13.24
CA ILE A 230 5.06 20.71 11.78
C ILE A 230 3.58 20.51 11.47
N SER A 231 2.94 19.55 12.13
CA SER A 231 1.52 19.24 11.91
C SER A 231 0.63 20.44 12.28
N ALA A 232 0.82 21.02 13.48
CA ALA A 232 0.06 22.17 13.94
C ALA A 232 0.23 23.37 13.02
N LEU A 233 1.46 23.71 12.61
CA LEU A 233 1.71 24.81 11.69
C LEU A 233 1.11 24.56 10.31
N SER A 234 1.28 23.36 9.75
CA SER A 234 0.75 23.02 8.43
C SER A 234 -0.78 23.12 8.40
N CYS A 235 -1.45 22.57 9.42
CA CYS A 235 -2.91 22.64 9.57
C CYS A 235 -3.44 24.04 9.83
N ASN A 236 -2.63 24.90 10.48
CA ASN A 236 -2.98 26.28 10.79
C ASN A 236 -2.32 27.28 9.83
N TRP A 237 -2.06 26.87 8.59
CA TRP A 237 -1.66 27.76 7.49
C TRP A 237 -0.38 28.53 7.77
N TRP A 238 0.51 27.93 8.57
CA TRP A 238 1.76 28.51 9.05
C TRP A 238 1.58 29.83 9.81
N ASP A 239 0.40 30.06 10.39
CA ASP A 239 0.14 31.13 11.35
C ASP A 239 0.58 30.65 12.74
N LEU A 240 1.59 31.31 13.29
CA LEU A 240 2.18 30.90 14.57
C LEU A 240 1.21 31.09 15.73
N SER A 241 0.37 32.13 15.72
CA SER A 241 -0.60 32.38 16.79
C SER A 241 -1.63 31.25 16.80
N ARG A 242 -2.26 30.99 15.65
CA ARG A 242 -3.26 29.92 15.51
C ARG A 242 -2.68 28.55 15.82
N ALA A 243 -1.46 28.27 15.39
CA ALA A 243 -0.80 27.01 15.71
C ALA A 243 -0.49 26.88 17.21
N THR A 244 -0.11 27.97 17.87
CA THR A 244 0.12 27.98 19.32
C THR A 244 -1.19 27.73 20.07
N ASP A 245 -2.26 28.45 19.70
CA ASP A 245 -3.59 28.26 20.28
C ASP A 245 -4.11 26.83 20.04
N TYR A 246 -3.84 26.25 18.86
CA TYR A 246 -4.20 24.87 18.56
C TYR A 246 -3.49 23.84 19.44
N VAL A 247 -2.25 24.12 19.86
CA VAL A 247 -1.42 23.19 20.65
C VAL A 247 -1.68 23.34 22.15
N PHE A 248 -1.91 24.55 22.64
CA PHE A 248 -1.97 24.87 24.07
C PHE A 248 -3.33 25.38 24.56
N GLY A 249 -4.24 25.75 23.67
CA GLY A 249 -5.55 26.32 23.97
C GLY A 249 -6.65 25.30 24.23
#